data_AF-A0A7K4PUL1-F1
#
_entry.id   AF-A0A7K4PUL1-F1
#
_cell.length_a   1.000
_cell.length_b   1.000
_cell.length_c   1.000
_cell.angle_alpha   90.00
_cell.angle_beta   90.00
_cell.angle_gamma   90.00
#
_symmetry.space_group_name_H-M   'P 1'
#
loop_
_entity.id
_entity.type
_entity.pdbx_description
1 polymer ?
#
loop_
_entity_poly.entity_id
_entity_poly.type
_entity_poly.pdbx_seq_one_letter_code
_entity_poly.pdbx_strand_id
1 'polypeptide(L)'
;ENSHPEEYRIASLVFYSFVLTVGLLVNATALWVFSCTTKKRTTITVYMMNVALLDLVFIFSLPFRIIYHGTEAWPFGDTFCRILGAFTVFYPALALWLLAFISVDRFMAIVQPKHVKELKNTKKAVLACAGIWIMTLSTTSPLVFLRSDPDQASNFTTCMKMLDIIHLKEVNTLNFCRLIFFFLIPLFIMMGCYLVIIYNFIHGKTSKLKPKAKERSIRIIVTLIAQVLICFVPFHICFAFLMLQDENTSYNPWAAFTTFLMNLSTCLDVILYYIVSKQFQARVISVILYRNYLRSVRRKSFRTGSVRSLNNINSEMI
;
A
#
# COMPACT_ATOMS: atom_id res chain seq x y z
N GLU A 1 22.10 -24.08 8.80
CA GLU A 1 22.82 -22.82 8.57
C GLU A 1 22.04 -22.00 7.55
N ASN A 2 20.97 -21.34 7.98
CA ASN A 2 20.07 -20.54 7.12
C ASN A 2 20.01 -19.10 7.65
N SER A 3 21.14 -18.54 8.05
CA SER A 3 21.21 -17.13 8.42
C SER A 3 21.14 -16.31 7.13
N HIS A 4 20.05 -15.57 6.93
CA HIS A 4 20.00 -14.53 5.90
C HIS A 4 21.23 -13.61 6.03
N PRO A 5 21.74 -13.05 4.93
CA PRO A 5 22.87 -12.11 5.00
C PRO A 5 22.54 -10.99 5.98
N GLU A 6 23.50 -10.62 6.84
CA GLU A 6 23.33 -9.53 7.81
C GLU A 6 22.85 -8.23 7.15
N GLU A 7 23.31 -7.98 5.92
CA GLU A 7 22.88 -6.87 5.07
C GLU A 7 21.37 -6.85 4.82
N TYR A 8 20.75 -8.00 4.56
CA TYR A 8 19.32 -8.12 4.35
C TYR A 8 18.54 -7.82 5.63
N ARG A 9 19.05 -8.26 6.77
CA ARG A 9 18.44 -8.03 8.09
C ARG A 9 18.41 -6.52 8.39
N ILE A 10 19.55 -5.85 8.22
CA ILE A 10 19.66 -4.39 8.43
C ILE A 10 18.75 -3.65 7.44
N ALA A 11 18.77 -4.03 6.16
CA ALA A 11 17.91 -3.41 5.14
C ALA A 11 16.42 -3.58 5.48
N SER A 12 15.99 -4.77 5.92
CA SER A 12 14.61 -5.06 6.33
C SER A 12 14.19 -4.22 7.52
N LEU A 13 15.03 -4.09 8.55
CA LEU A 13 14.76 -3.28 9.73
C LEU A 13 14.56 -1.80 9.37
N VAL A 14 15.47 -1.23 8.57
CA VAL A 14 15.38 0.17 8.12
C VAL A 14 14.14 0.37 7.26
N PHE A 15 13.90 -0.51 6.30
CA PHE A 15 12.78 -0.41 5.37
C PHE A 15 11.43 -0.53 6.07
N TYR A 16 11.23 -1.56 6.90
CA TYR A 16 9.96 -1.73 7.62
C TYR A 16 9.72 -0.63 8.65
N SER A 17 10.77 -0.09 9.28
CA SER A 17 10.64 1.07 10.18
C SER A 17 10.22 2.33 9.41
N PHE A 18 10.76 2.53 8.21
CA PHE A 18 10.35 3.60 7.31
C PHE A 18 8.88 3.46 6.90
N VAL A 19 8.47 2.28 6.43
CA VAL A 19 7.08 2.01 6.02
C VAL A 19 6.13 2.16 7.20
N LEU A 20 6.49 1.63 8.37
CA LEU A 20 5.71 1.80 9.60
C LEU A 20 5.48 3.27 9.92
N THR A 21 6.53 4.09 9.88
CA THR A 21 6.43 5.51 10.24
C THR A 21 5.65 6.31 9.19
N VAL A 22 6.06 6.21 7.92
CA VAL A 22 5.48 7.02 6.84
C VAL A 22 4.08 6.53 6.48
N GLY A 23 3.93 5.22 6.31
CA GLY A 23 2.66 4.59 5.99
C GLY A 23 1.60 4.85 7.06
N LEU A 24 1.95 4.75 8.35
CA LEU A 24 1.01 5.03 9.44
C LEU A 24 0.51 6.47 9.39
N LEU A 25 1.43 7.44 9.25
CA LEU A 25 1.08 8.86 9.18
C LEU A 25 0.18 9.16 7.97
N VAL A 26 0.53 8.64 6.80
CA VAL A 26 -0.23 8.85 5.56
C VAL A 26 -1.63 8.25 5.68
N ASN A 27 -1.73 6.97 6.02
CA ASN A 27 -2.99 6.23 5.98
C ASN A 27 -3.92 6.60 7.14
N ALA A 28 -3.39 6.87 8.34
CA ALA A 28 -4.20 7.37 9.45
C ALA A 28 -4.77 8.76 9.14
N THR A 29 -3.96 9.66 8.58
CA THR A 29 -4.43 10.99 8.15
C THR A 29 -5.48 10.88 7.06
N ALA A 30 -5.26 9.99 6.08
CA ALA A 30 -6.20 9.77 4.99
C ALA A 30 -7.54 9.26 5.52
N LEU A 31 -7.52 8.21 6.34
CA LEU A 31 -8.72 7.62 6.92
C LEU A 31 -9.49 8.64 7.77
N TRP A 32 -8.79 9.45 8.59
CA TRP A 32 -9.40 10.54 9.34
C TRP A 32 -10.06 11.59 8.45
N VAL A 33 -9.35 12.07 7.41
CA VAL A 33 -9.86 13.09 6.49
C VAL A 33 -11.09 12.58 5.72
N PHE A 34 -11.02 11.34 5.22
CA PHE A 34 -12.12 10.74 4.50
C PHE A 34 -13.32 10.51 5.42
N SER A 35 -13.11 10.02 6.64
CA SER A 35 -14.20 9.64 7.55
C SER A 35 -14.88 10.84 8.19
N CYS A 36 -14.09 11.82 8.65
CA CYS A 36 -14.55 12.90 9.51
C CYS A 36 -14.66 14.25 8.79
N THR A 37 -13.83 14.53 7.78
CA THR A 37 -13.80 15.85 7.10
C THR A 37 -14.60 15.85 5.80
N THR A 38 -14.75 14.71 5.12
CA THR A 38 -15.45 14.63 3.84
C THR A 38 -16.98 14.61 4.02
N LYS A 39 -17.61 15.79 3.91
CA LYS A 39 -19.07 15.96 4.09
C LYS A 39 -19.94 15.20 3.09
N LYS A 40 -19.49 15.03 1.85
CA LYS A 40 -20.23 14.32 0.78
C LYS A 40 -19.46 13.08 0.34
N ARG A 41 -19.85 11.92 0.85
CA ARG A 41 -19.23 10.64 0.49
C ARG A 41 -19.66 10.22 -0.91
N THR A 42 -18.69 9.79 -1.72
CA THR A 42 -18.86 9.20 -3.05
C THR A 42 -18.33 7.77 -3.05
N THR A 43 -18.63 6.99 -4.08
CA THR A 43 -18.09 5.63 -4.26
C THR A 43 -16.57 5.59 -4.20
N ILE A 44 -15.87 6.47 -4.93
CA ILE A 44 -14.40 6.61 -4.82
C ILE A 44 -13.92 6.93 -3.40
N THR A 45 -14.66 7.71 -2.61
CA THR A 45 -14.27 8.00 -1.22
C THR A 45 -14.34 6.74 -0.36
N VAL A 46 -15.37 5.89 -0.58
CA VAL A 46 -15.50 4.60 0.12
C VAL A 46 -14.35 3.66 -0.24
N TYR A 47 -13.98 3.57 -1.52
CA TYR A 47 -12.83 2.76 -1.93
C TYR A 47 -11.53 3.26 -1.31
N MET A 48 -11.27 4.58 -1.30
CA MET A 48 -10.08 5.15 -0.65
C MET A 48 -10.03 4.90 0.86
N MET A 49 -11.17 4.94 1.55
CA MET A 49 -11.24 4.57 2.97
C MET A 49 -10.84 3.11 3.19
N ASN A 50 -11.28 2.20 2.30
CA ASN A 50 -10.94 0.79 2.39
C ASN A 50 -9.46 0.53 2.07
N VAL A 51 -8.87 1.27 1.12
CA VAL A 51 -7.41 1.22 0.86
C VAL A 51 -6.66 1.65 2.11
N ALA A 52 -6.96 2.84 2.66
CA ALA A 52 -6.31 3.33 3.88
C ALA A 52 -6.50 2.40 5.08
N LEU A 53 -7.67 1.77 5.22
CA LEU A 53 -7.92 0.78 6.26
C LEU A 53 -7.07 -0.48 6.06
N LEU A 54 -7.04 -1.03 4.84
CA LEU A 54 -6.22 -2.20 4.50
C LEU A 54 -4.74 -1.94 4.76
N ASP A 55 -4.22 -0.78 4.34
CA ASP A 55 -2.84 -0.40 4.56
C ASP A 55 -2.53 -0.28 6.06
N LEU A 56 -3.42 0.31 6.86
CA LEU A 56 -3.25 0.38 8.30
C LEU A 56 -3.19 -1.00 8.95
N VAL A 57 -4.09 -1.92 8.57
CA VAL A 57 -4.06 -3.30 9.07
C VAL A 57 -2.71 -3.97 8.70
N PHE A 58 -2.20 -3.73 7.49
CA PHE A 58 -0.88 -4.20 7.09
C PHE A 58 0.26 -3.57 7.89
N ILE A 59 0.24 -2.26 8.06
CA ILE A 59 1.26 -1.51 8.80
C ILE A 59 1.34 -1.98 10.25
N PHE A 60 0.20 -2.28 10.90
CA PHE A 60 0.19 -2.83 12.26
C PHE A 60 0.81 -4.22 12.37
N SER A 61 0.99 -4.95 11.27
CA SER A 61 1.73 -6.22 11.25
C SER A 61 3.26 -6.04 11.20
N LEU A 62 3.75 -4.87 10.76
CA LEU A 62 5.18 -4.61 10.55
C LEU A 62 6.04 -4.65 11.82
N PRO A 63 5.59 -4.17 13.01
CA PRO A 63 6.38 -4.28 14.24
C PRO A 63 6.81 -5.71 14.56
N PHE A 64 5.94 -6.69 14.30
CA PHE A 64 6.24 -8.10 14.52
C PHE A 64 7.30 -8.61 13.55
N ARG A 65 7.29 -8.10 12.30
CA ARG A 65 8.35 -8.38 11.32
C ARG A 65 9.68 -7.79 11.79
N ILE A 66 9.66 -6.56 12.28
CA ILE A 66 10.85 -5.86 12.77
C ILE A 66 11.46 -6.62 13.96
N ILE A 67 10.65 -7.06 14.92
CA ILE A 67 11.13 -7.85 16.07
C ILE A 67 11.75 -9.15 15.61
N TYR A 68 11.11 -9.85 14.68
CA TYR A 68 11.63 -11.10 14.12
C TYR A 68 12.99 -10.90 13.42
N HIS A 69 13.12 -9.90 12.55
CA HIS A 69 14.40 -9.57 11.92
C HIS A 69 15.44 -9.05 12.92
N GLY A 70 15.05 -8.46 14.04
CA GLY A 70 15.99 -7.94 15.05
C GLY A 70 16.50 -8.99 16.03
N THR A 71 15.67 -10.00 16.35
CA THR A 71 15.97 -11.01 17.38
C THR A 71 16.30 -12.39 16.80
N GLU A 72 16.05 -12.59 15.51
CA GLU A 72 16.18 -13.88 14.81
C GLU A 72 15.33 -15.01 15.42
N ALA A 73 14.39 -14.64 16.29
CA ALA A 73 13.51 -15.56 16.99
C ALA A 73 12.07 -15.08 16.86
N TRP A 74 11.14 -16.05 16.82
CA TRP A 74 9.71 -15.80 16.78
C TRP A 74 9.04 -16.12 18.13
N PRO A 75 8.84 -15.14 19.02
CA PRO A 75 8.29 -15.39 20.35
C PRO A 75 6.75 -15.42 20.41
N PHE A 76 6.05 -15.11 19.32
CA PHE A 76 4.60 -14.87 19.33
C PHE A 76 3.74 -16.12 19.09
N GLY A 77 4.37 -17.29 18.97
CA GLY A 77 3.71 -18.57 18.77
C GLY A 77 3.25 -18.84 17.32
N ASP A 78 2.97 -20.11 17.05
CA ASP A 78 2.67 -20.64 15.72
C ASP A 78 1.46 -19.98 15.05
N THR A 79 0.31 -19.92 15.75
CA THR A 79 -0.92 -19.37 15.19
C THR A 79 -0.73 -17.95 14.66
N PHE A 80 0.03 -17.12 15.37
CA PHE A 80 0.29 -15.75 14.94
C PHE A 80 1.25 -15.69 13.73
N CYS A 81 2.25 -16.56 13.68
CA CYS A 81 3.11 -16.72 12.49
C CYS A 81 2.27 -17.05 11.24
N ARG A 82 1.35 -18.01 11.38
CA ARG A 82 0.46 -18.42 10.28
C ARG A 82 -0.47 -17.31 9.82
N ILE A 83 -1.01 -16.52 10.75
CA ILE A 83 -1.82 -15.34 10.43
C ILE A 83 -1.01 -14.33 9.64
N LEU A 84 0.21 -14.00 10.08
CA LEU A 84 1.07 -13.05 9.36
C LEU A 84 1.55 -13.58 7.99
N GLY A 85 1.81 -14.88 7.90
CA GLY A 85 2.08 -15.56 6.63
C GLY A 85 0.91 -15.43 5.68
N ALA A 86 -0.32 -15.75 6.12
CA ALA A 86 -1.52 -15.57 5.31
C ALA A 86 -1.75 -14.09 4.91
N PHE A 87 -1.33 -13.16 5.76
CA PHE A 87 -1.44 -11.73 5.50
C PHE A 87 -0.59 -11.26 4.30
N THR A 88 0.52 -11.95 4.00
CA THR A 88 1.37 -11.66 2.81
C THR A 88 0.65 -11.88 1.49
N VAL A 89 -0.33 -12.79 1.45
CA VAL A 89 -1.16 -13.05 0.28
C VAL A 89 -2.43 -12.22 0.30
N PHE A 90 -3.02 -12.07 1.49
CA PHE A 90 -4.25 -11.32 1.68
C PHE A 90 -4.13 -9.85 1.28
N TYR A 91 -3.06 -9.18 1.73
CA TYR A 91 -2.84 -7.76 1.48
C TYR A 91 -2.80 -7.41 -0.01
N PRO A 92 -1.89 -7.97 -0.84
CA PRO A 92 -1.79 -7.58 -2.25
C PRO A 92 -3.05 -7.96 -3.04
N ALA A 93 -3.69 -9.09 -2.70
CA ALA A 93 -4.94 -9.52 -3.31
C ALA A 93 -6.06 -8.48 -3.11
N LEU A 94 -6.29 -8.06 -1.88
CA LEU A 94 -7.36 -7.11 -1.57
C LEU A 94 -7.02 -5.70 -2.09
N ALA A 95 -5.75 -5.30 -2.03
CA ALA A 95 -5.29 -4.01 -2.57
C ALA A 95 -5.59 -3.91 -4.07
N LEU A 96 -5.24 -4.93 -4.87
CA LEU A 96 -5.48 -4.94 -6.31
C LEU A 96 -6.97 -4.84 -6.67
N TRP A 97 -7.85 -5.53 -5.94
CA TRP A 97 -9.30 -5.41 -6.12
C TRP A 97 -9.81 -3.99 -5.81
N LEU A 98 -9.30 -3.36 -4.75
CA LEU A 98 -9.65 -1.98 -4.43
C LEU A 98 -9.17 -1.01 -5.53
N LEU A 99 -7.96 -1.20 -6.06
CA LEU A 99 -7.46 -0.40 -7.18
C LEU A 99 -8.30 -0.62 -8.46
N ALA A 100 -8.74 -1.86 -8.71
CA ALA A 100 -9.67 -2.19 -9.79
C ALA A 100 -11.00 -1.46 -9.65
N PHE A 101 -11.59 -1.44 -8.45
CA PHE A 101 -12.81 -0.68 -8.18
C PHE A 101 -12.64 0.83 -8.38
N ILE A 102 -11.50 1.39 -7.96
CA ILE A 102 -11.19 2.81 -8.22
C ILE A 102 -11.10 3.07 -9.73
N SER A 103 -10.52 2.16 -10.50
CA SER A 103 -10.38 2.33 -11.96
C SER A 103 -11.69 2.17 -12.71
N VAL A 104 -12.54 1.23 -12.29
CA VAL A 104 -13.93 1.13 -12.80
C VAL A 104 -14.70 2.40 -12.47
N ASP A 105 -14.56 2.94 -11.25
CA ASP A 105 -15.18 4.20 -10.86
C ASP A 105 -14.71 5.37 -11.75
N ARG A 106 -13.41 5.44 -12.08
CA ARG A 106 -12.88 6.44 -13.04
C ARG A 106 -13.41 6.23 -14.45
N PHE A 107 -13.47 4.99 -14.92
CA PHE A 107 -14.04 4.64 -16.21
C PHE A 107 -15.50 5.11 -16.30
N MET A 108 -16.33 4.78 -15.31
CA MET A 108 -17.73 5.17 -15.26
C MET A 108 -17.88 6.71 -15.25
N ALA A 109 -17.03 7.42 -14.51
CA ALA A 109 -17.04 8.87 -14.45
C ALA A 109 -16.71 9.56 -15.79
N ILE A 110 -15.86 8.95 -16.62
CA ILE A 110 -15.37 9.52 -17.88
C ILE A 110 -16.24 9.09 -19.07
N VAL A 111 -16.54 7.79 -19.16
CA VAL A 111 -17.12 7.16 -20.35
C VAL A 111 -18.63 7.05 -20.24
N GLN A 112 -19.19 6.94 -19.02
CA GLN A 112 -20.62 6.73 -18.81
C GLN A 112 -21.28 7.85 -17.97
N PRO A 113 -21.36 9.08 -18.50
CA PRO A 113 -21.97 10.21 -17.79
C PRO A 113 -23.44 9.99 -17.42
N LYS A 114 -24.15 9.05 -18.09
CA LYS A 114 -25.52 8.65 -17.74
C LYS A 114 -25.62 7.92 -16.39
N HIS A 115 -24.53 7.28 -15.92
CA HIS A 115 -24.47 6.53 -14.67
C HIS A 115 -23.87 7.31 -13.49
N VAL A 116 -23.84 8.65 -13.56
CA VAL A 116 -23.31 9.50 -12.47
C VAL A 116 -24.05 9.31 -11.14
N LYS A 117 -25.32 8.84 -11.17
CA LYS A 117 -26.06 8.46 -9.96
C LYS A 117 -25.42 7.29 -9.23
N GLU A 118 -24.85 6.33 -9.96
CA GLU A 118 -24.17 5.17 -9.39
C GLU A 118 -22.89 5.57 -8.65
N LEU A 119 -22.16 6.58 -9.14
CA LEU A 119 -20.96 7.13 -8.47
C LEU A 119 -21.25 7.84 -7.13
N LYS A 120 -22.53 8.06 -6.82
CA LYS A 120 -22.99 8.60 -5.54
C LYS A 120 -23.58 7.52 -4.64
N ASN A 121 -23.76 6.29 -5.15
CA ASN A 121 -24.35 5.20 -4.40
C ASN A 121 -23.32 4.52 -3.49
N THR A 122 -23.05 5.16 -2.35
CA THR A 122 -22.08 4.65 -1.37
C THR A 122 -22.47 3.29 -0.79
N LYS A 123 -23.77 2.96 -0.72
CA LYS A 123 -24.22 1.65 -0.24
C LYS A 123 -23.73 0.52 -1.14
N LYS A 124 -23.81 0.70 -2.46
CA LYS A 124 -23.26 -0.27 -3.43
C LYS A 124 -21.74 -0.41 -3.30
N ALA A 125 -21.02 0.69 -3.13
CA ALA A 125 -19.57 0.63 -2.92
C ALA A 125 -19.19 -0.08 -1.61
N VAL A 126 -19.92 0.18 -0.51
CA VAL A 126 -19.70 -0.52 0.77
C VAL A 126 -19.97 -2.01 0.63
N LEU A 127 -21.06 -2.39 -0.05
CA LEU A 127 -21.39 -3.80 -0.29
C LEU A 127 -20.34 -4.48 -1.17
N ALA A 128 -19.85 -3.80 -2.22
CA ALA A 128 -18.77 -4.30 -3.06
C ALA A 128 -17.47 -4.51 -2.25
N CYS A 129 -17.10 -3.54 -1.40
CA CYS A 129 -15.97 -3.68 -0.48
C CYS A 129 -16.16 -4.86 0.47
N ALA A 130 -17.30 -4.95 1.15
CA ALA A 130 -17.59 -6.07 2.06
C ALA A 130 -17.49 -7.43 1.34
N GLY A 131 -18.00 -7.50 0.10
CA GLY A 131 -17.87 -8.68 -0.75
C GLY A 131 -16.42 -9.09 -1.00
N ILE A 132 -15.56 -8.15 -1.43
CA ILE A 132 -14.14 -8.47 -1.66
C ILE A 132 -13.39 -8.81 -0.36
N TRP A 133 -13.73 -8.18 0.77
CA TRP A 133 -13.16 -8.54 2.08
C TRP A 133 -13.50 -9.98 2.44
N ILE A 134 -14.78 -10.36 2.40
CA ILE A 134 -15.24 -11.72 2.73
C ILE A 134 -14.62 -12.72 1.77
N MET A 135 -14.61 -12.42 0.48
CA MET A 135 -14.06 -13.29 -0.56
C MET A 135 -12.56 -13.52 -0.36
N THR A 136 -11.77 -12.46 -0.19
CA THR A 136 -10.32 -12.59 0.04
C THR A 136 -10.04 -13.33 1.34
N LEU A 137 -10.71 -12.99 2.45
CA LEU A 137 -10.57 -13.68 3.75
C LEU A 137 -10.89 -15.16 3.63
N SER A 138 -11.99 -15.51 2.96
CA SER A 138 -12.41 -16.91 2.77
C SER A 138 -11.33 -17.68 2.01
N THR A 139 -10.79 -17.09 0.95
CA THR A 139 -9.76 -17.76 0.14
C THR A 139 -8.40 -17.83 0.82
N THR A 140 -8.04 -16.91 1.73
CA THR A 140 -6.75 -16.94 2.44
C THR A 140 -6.80 -17.72 3.76
N SER A 141 -7.98 -17.86 4.37
CA SER A 141 -8.17 -18.59 5.63
C SER A 141 -7.57 -20.02 5.66
N PRO A 142 -7.59 -20.84 4.59
CA PRO A 142 -7.03 -22.19 4.64
C PRO A 142 -5.51 -22.20 4.88
N LEU A 143 -4.79 -21.11 4.55
CA LEU A 143 -3.35 -20.99 4.84
C LEU A 143 -3.05 -21.02 6.33
N VAL A 144 -4.00 -20.56 7.16
CA VAL A 144 -3.83 -20.54 8.61
C VAL A 144 -3.95 -21.95 9.19
N PHE A 145 -4.72 -22.82 8.54
CA PHE A 145 -5.01 -24.17 9.02
C PHE A 145 -4.18 -25.27 8.34
N LEU A 146 -3.22 -24.90 7.48
CA LEU A 146 -2.35 -25.88 6.81
C LEU A 146 -1.55 -26.70 7.84
N ARG A 147 -1.58 -28.03 7.70
CA ARG A 147 -1.08 -28.98 8.71
C ARG A 147 0.40 -29.31 8.56
N SER A 148 0.91 -29.26 7.34
CA SER A 148 2.33 -29.39 7.03
C SER A 148 3.02 -28.08 7.35
N ASP A 149 3.85 -28.05 8.39
CA ASP A 149 4.52 -26.84 8.83
C ASP A 149 6.04 -27.03 8.77
N PRO A 150 6.75 -26.30 7.89
CA PRO A 150 8.22 -26.35 7.88
C PRO A 150 8.81 -25.84 9.21
N ASP A 151 8.07 -25.00 9.96
CA ASP A 151 8.49 -24.47 11.26
C ASP A 151 8.30 -25.51 12.40
N GLN A 152 7.64 -26.65 12.14
CA GLN A 152 7.54 -27.74 13.12
C GLN A 152 8.91 -28.36 13.43
N ALA A 153 9.82 -28.37 12.44
CA ALA A 153 11.18 -28.88 12.61
C ALA A 153 12.06 -27.97 13.50
N SER A 154 11.72 -26.68 13.62
CA SER A 154 12.43 -25.70 14.46
C SER A 154 11.76 -25.42 15.81
N ASN A 155 10.78 -26.25 16.21
CA ASN A 155 9.95 -26.01 17.41
C ASN A 155 9.33 -24.60 17.43
N PHE A 156 8.97 -24.04 16.26
CA PHE A 156 8.38 -22.70 16.11
C PHE A 156 9.25 -21.54 16.61
N THR A 157 10.56 -21.76 16.76
CA THR A 157 11.51 -20.68 17.07
C THR A 157 11.72 -19.73 15.90
N THR A 158 11.34 -20.14 14.69
CA THR A 158 11.38 -19.36 13.45
C THR A 158 9.98 -19.22 12.84
N CYS A 159 9.78 -18.18 12.03
CA CYS A 159 8.56 -18.00 11.23
C CYS A 159 8.94 -17.89 9.74
N MET A 160 9.28 -19.02 9.13
CA MET A 160 9.76 -19.06 7.74
C MET A 160 8.66 -18.65 6.75
N LYS A 161 7.38 -18.87 7.10
CA LYS A 161 6.20 -18.41 6.34
C LYS A 161 6.09 -16.89 6.16
N MET A 162 6.75 -16.12 7.03
CA MET A 162 6.74 -14.65 6.96
C MET A 162 7.89 -14.10 6.09
N LEU A 163 8.97 -14.88 5.97
CA LEU A 163 10.21 -14.56 5.26
C LEU A 163 10.14 -14.90 3.78
N ASP A 164 9.58 -16.06 3.44
CA ASP A 164 9.67 -16.55 2.07
C ASP A 164 8.33 -17.07 1.55
N ILE A 165 7.93 -16.46 0.42
CA ILE A 165 6.82 -16.91 -0.44
C ILE A 165 6.98 -18.39 -0.84
N ILE A 166 8.23 -18.88 -0.82
CA ILE A 166 8.66 -20.24 -1.16
C ILE A 166 7.92 -21.29 -0.32
N HIS A 167 7.59 -20.99 0.95
CA HIS A 167 6.89 -21.93 1.84
C HIS A 167 5.37 -22.01 1.62
N LEU A 168 4.81 -21.23 0.69
CA LEU A 168 3.42 -21.41 0.25
C LEU A 168 3.25 -22.52 -0.79
N LYS A 169 4.32 -23.18 -1.23
CA LYS A 169 4.33 -24.14 -2.37
C LYS A 169 3.38 -25.33 -2.22
N GLU A 170 3.04 -25.75 -1.00
CA GLU A 170 2.27 -26.99 -0.75
C GLU A 170 0.82 -27.00 -1.26
N VAL A 171 0.28 -25.91 -1.80
CA VAL A 171 -1.09 -25.91 -2.37
C VAL A 171 -1.13 -25.35 -3.80
N ASN A 172 -0.63 -26.13 -4.74
CA ASN A 172 -0.47 -25.72 -6.14
C ASN A 172 -1.79 -25.19 -6.75
N THR A 173 -2.90 -25.93 -6.62
CA THR A 173 -4.19 -25.53 -7.21
C THR A 173 -4.78 -24.25 -6.60
N LEU A 174 -4.75 -24.08 -5.28
CA LEU A 174 -5.28 -22.88 -4.63
C LEU A 174 -4.43 -21.64 -4.94
N ASN A 175 -3.10 -21.79 -5.04
CA ASN A 175 -2.21 -20.68 -5.39
C ASN A 175 -2.38 -20.25 -6.85
N PHE A 176 -2.57 -21.19 -7.77
CA PHE A 176 -2.93 -20.87 -9.16
C PHE A 176 -4.28 -20.13 -9.25
N CYS A 177 -5.31 -20.63 -8.57
CA CYS A 177 -6.59 -19.92 -8.48
C CYS A 177 -6.43 -18.52 -7.90
N ARG A 178 -5.56 -18.32 -6.91
CA ARG A 178 -5.30 -17.01 -6.33
C ARG A 178 -4.58 -16.07 -7.29
N LEU A 179 -3.55 -16.55 -7.98
CA LEU A 179 -2.84 -15.75 -8.99
C LEU A 179 -3.80 -15.29 -10.10
N ILE A 180 -4.64 -16.20 -10.58
CA ILE A 180 -5.63 -15.85 -11.61
C ILE A 180 -6.64 -14.85 -11.05
N PHE A 181 -7.25 -15.18 -9.92
CA PHE A 181 -8.42 -14.45 -9.45
C PHE A 181 -8.11 -13.14 -8.72
N PHE A 182 -7.02 -13.08 -7.96
CA PHE A 182 -6.65 -11.91 -7.16
C PHE A 182 -5.56 -11.04 -7.78
N PHE A 183 -4.92 -11.52 -8.86
CA PHE A 183 -3.97 -10.70 -9.62
C PHE A 183 -4.40 -10.49 -11.07
N LEU A 184 -4.56 -11.56 -11.87
CA LEU A 184 -4.84 -11.41 -13.30
C LEU A 184 -6.20 -10.74 -13.57
N ILE A 185 -7.28 -11.15 -12.88
CA ILE A 185 -8.60 -10.55 -13.08
C ILE A 185 -8.60 -9.04 -12.77
N PRO A 186 -8.17 -8.57 -11.58
CA PRO A 186 -8.03 -7.13 -11.32
C PRO A 186 -7.18 -6.42 -12.36
N LEU A 187 -6.05 -7.01 -12.77
CA LEU A 187 -5.16 -6.44 -13.78
C LEU A 187 -5.86 -6.27 -15.13
N PHE A 188 -6.59 -7.29 -15.61
CA PHE A 188 -7.33 -7.23 -16.87
C PHE A 188 -8.47 -6.20 -16.81
N ILE A 189 -9.19 -6.10 -15.68
CA ILE A 189 -10.22 -5.07 -15.47
C ILE A 189 -9.59 -3.68 -15.58
N MET A 190 -8.45 -3.47 -14.91
CA MET A 190 -7.70 -2.21 -14.94
C MET A 190 -7.27 -1.86 -16.36
N MET A 191 -6.62 -2.79 -17.06
CA MET A 191 -6.16 -2.61 -18.44
C MET A 191 -7.32 -2.28 -19.37
N GLY A 192 -8.42 -3.05 -19.31
CA GLY A 192 -9.63 -2.78 -20.11
C GLY A 192 -10.21 -1.40 -19.84
N CYS A 193 -10.33 -1.00 -18.58
CA CYS A 193 -10.79 0.35 -18.21
C CYS A 193 -9.89 1.42 -18.83
N TYR A 194 -8.57 1.28 -18.72
CA TYR A 194 -7.61 2.27 -19.20
C TYR A 194 -7.55 2.37 -20.71
N LEU A 195 -7.58 1.23 -21.43
CA LEU A 195 -7.64 1.21 -22.89
C LEU A 195 -8.85 1.98 -23.41
N VAL A 196 -10.04 1.74 -22.83
CA VAL A 196 -11.26 2.44 -23.25
C VAL A 196 -11.21 3.93 -22.87
N ILE A 197 -10.67 4.27 -21.69
CA ILE A 197 -10.51 5.67 -21.29
C ILE A 197 -9.56 6.42 -22.25
N ILE A 198 -8.40 5.84 -22.56
CA ILE A 198 -7.42 6.41 -23.48
C ILE A 198 -8.02 6.57 -24.88
N TYR A 199 -8.71 5.54 -25.38
CA TYR A 199 -9.41 5.59 -26.67
C TYR A 199 -10.42 6.76 -26.74
N ASN A 200 -11.23 6.95 -25.68
CA ASN A 200 -12.20 8.05 -25.60
C ASN A 200 -11.53 9.43 -25.45
N PHE A 201 -10.31 9.48 -24.92
CA PHE A 201 -9.52 10.71 -24.88
C PHE A 201 -8.96 11.09 -26.24
N ILE A 202 -8.39 10.12 -26.97
CA ILE A 202 -7.81 10.33 -28.32
C ILE A 202 -8.91 10.75 -29.30
N HIS A 203 -10.07 10.10 -29.27
CA HIS A 203 -11.17 10.36 -30.22
C HIS A 203 -12.07 11.55 -29.83
N GLY A 204 -11.68 12.37 -28.85
CA GLY A 204 -12.42 13.59 -28.48
C GLY A 204 -13.81 13.36 -27.87
N LYS A 205 -14.22 12.10 -27.59
CA LYS A 205 -15.54 11.75 -27.04
C LYS A 205 -15.79 12.28 -25.61
N THR A 206 -14.75 12.81 -24.97
CA THR A 206 -14.77 13.41 -23.63
C THR A 206 -14.86 14.95 -23.64
N SER A 207 -15.11 15.58 -24.79
CA SER A 207 -15.15 17.05 -24.94
C SER A 207 -16.12 17.78 -24.00
N LYS A 208 -17.19 17.10 -23.57
CA LYS A 208 -18.18 17.63 -22.61
C LYS A 208 -17.66 17.70 -21.16
N LEU A 209 -16.53 17.07 -20.84
CA LEU A 209 -15.97 17.03 -19.49
C LEU A 209 -15.11 18.27 -19.23
N LYS A 210 -15.27 18.89 -18.06
CA LYS A 210 -14.46 20.06 -17.68
C LYS A 210 -12.95 19.71 -17.74
N PRO A 211 -12.10 20.54 -18.37
CA PRO A 211 -10.66 20.23 -18.55
C PRO A 211 -9.95 19.83 -17.25
N LYS A 212 -10.22 20.55 -16.15
CA LYS A 212 -9.65 20.25 -14.82
C LYS A 212 -10.09 18.89 -14.26
N ALA A 213 -11.30 18.43 -14.56
CA ALA A 213 -11.80 17.12 -14.12
C ALA A 213 -11.22 15.97 -14.95
N LYS A 214 -11.00 16.23 -16.25
CA LYS A 214 -10.29 15.34 -17.17
C LYS A 214 -8.84 15.13 -16.75
N GLU A 215 -8.07 16.21 -16.58
CA GLU A 215 -6.67 16.15 -16.12
C GLU A 215 -6.56 15.41 -14.79
N ARG A 216 -7.41 15.75 -13.82
CA ARG A 216 -7.43 15.06 -12.52
C ARG A 216 -7.63 13.55 -12.67
N SER A 217 -8.55 13.12 -13.53
CA SER A 217 -8.82 11.69 -13.71
C SER A 217 -7.68 10.97 -14.42
N ILE A 218 -7.01 11.62 -15.38
CA ILE A 218 -5.79 11.10 -16.01
C ILE A 218 -4.69 10.90 -14.95
N ARG A 219 -4.46 11.90 -14.08
CA ARG A 219 -3.45 11.77 -13.02
C ARG A 219 -3.76 10.60 -12.08
N ILE A 220 -5.03 10.38 -11.71
CA ILE A 220 -5.42 9.21 -10.91
C ILE A 220 -5.05 7.92 -11.63
N ILE A 221 -5.43 7.79 -12.90
CA ILE A 221 -5.16 6.60 -13.71
C ILE A 221 -3.65 6.33 -13.82
N VAL A 222 -2.87 7.36 -14.14
CA VAL A 222 -1.40 7.24 -14.26
C VAL A 222 -0.78 6.81 -12.93
N THR A 223 -1.22 7.39 -11.80
CA THR A 223 -0.75 6.98 -10.47
C THR A 223 -1.08 5.52 -10.19
N LEU A 224 -2.30 5.07 -10.48
CA LEU A 224 -2.72 3.68 -10.27
C LEU A 224 -1.92 2.70 -11.14
N ILE A 225 -1.71 3.02 -12.42
CA ILE A 225 -0.88 2.21 -13.33
C ILE A 225 0.53 2.10 -12.78
N ALA A 226 1.15 3.23 -12.41
CA ALA A 226 2.51 3.25 -11.88
C ALA A 226 2.62 2.42 -10.60
N GLN A 227 1.67 2.53 -9.69
CA GLN A 227 1.65 1.76 -8.45
C GLN A 227 1.49 0.25 -8.71
N VAL A 228 0.62 -0.17 -9.64
CA VAL A 228 0.50 -1.57 -10.03
C VAL A 228 1.80 -2.10 -10.64
N LEU A 229 2.37 -1.37 -11.60
CA LEU A 229 3.59 -1.78 -12.31
C LEU A 229 4.83 -1.82 -11.42
N ILE A 230 4.96 -0.88 -10.48
CA ILE A 230 6.15 -0.77 -9.61
C ILE A 230 6.02 -1.67 -8.38
N CYS A 231 4.85 -1.71 -7.73
CA CYS A 231 4.70 -2.37 -6.44
C CYS A 231 4.16 -3.80 -6.54
N PHE A 232 3.19 -4.06 -7.41
CA PHE A 232 2.46 -5.33 -7.40
C PHE A 232 2.95 -6.29 -8.48
N VAL A 233 3.20 -5.83 -9.70
CA VAL A 233 3.63 -6.69 -10.81
C VAL A 233 4.94 -7.44 -10.52
N PRO A 234 6.01 -6.81 -10.00
CA PRO A 234 7.27 -7.51 -9.73
C PRO A 234 7.09 -8.63 -8.69
N PHE A 235 6.29 -8.37 -7.66
CA PHE A 235 5.94 -9.34 -6.62
C PHE A 235 5.21 -10.56 -7.19
N HIS A 236 4.17 -10.35 -8.01
CA HIS A 236 3.38 -11.46 -8.57
C HIS A 236 4.14 -12.24 -9.64
N ILE A 237 5.02 -11.58 -10.40
CA ILE A 237 5.94 -12.26 -11.32
C ILE A 237 6.88 -13.15 -10.51
N CYS A 238 7.51 -12.62 -9.46
CA CYS A 238 8.37 -13.41 -8.59
C CYS A 238 7.60 -14.59 -7.95
N PHE A 239 6.40 -14.35 -7.44
CA PHE A 239 5.52 -15.37 -6.88
C PHE A 239 5.21 -16.48 -7.91
N ALA A 240 4.88 -16.12 -9.15
CA ALA A 240 4.61 -17.09 -10.21
C ALA A 240 5.85 -17.94 -10.56
N PHE A 241 7.03 -17.33 -10.65
CA PHE A 241 8.27 -18.06 -10.89
C PHE A 241 8.60 -19.03 -9.75
N LEU A 242 8.44 -18.59 -8.50
CA LEU A 242 8.67 -19.44 -7.32
C LEU A 242 7.72 -20.66 -7.28
N MET A 243 6.49 -20.51 -7.79
CA MET A 243 5.54 -21.63 -7.91
C MET A 243 5.93 -22.66 -8.98
N LEU A 244 6.67 -22.23 -10.02
CA LEU A 244 7.10 -23.09 -11.13
C LEU A 244 8.47 -23.74 -10.89
N GLN A 245 9.24 -23.27 -9.92
CA GLN A 245 10.59 -23.75 -9.67
C GLN A 245 10.57 -24.94 -8.69
N ASP A 246 11.27 -26.02 -9.04
CA ASP A 246 11.53 -27.13 -8.13
C ASP A 246 12.68 -26.86 -7.16
N GLU A 247 12.50 -27.40 -5.95
CA GLU A 247 13.24 -27.22 -4.69
C GLU A 247 14.60 -26.52 -4.76
N ASN A 248 14.59 -25.18 -4.78
CA ASN A 248 15.73 -24.41 -4.27
C ASN A 248 15.27 -23.67 -3.02
N THR A 249 15.57 -24.26 -1.87
CA THR A 249 15.30 -23.75 -0.51
C THR A 249 16.25 -22.61 -0.10
N SER A 250 16.91 -21.96 -1.07
CA SER A 250 17.86 -20.88 -0.81
C SER A 250 17.16 -19.52 -0.85
N TYR A 251 17.60 -18.64 0.04
CA TYR A 251 17.18 -17.24 0.08
C TYR A 251 17.25 -16.60 -1.32
N ASN A 252 16.16 -15.96 -1.73
CA ASN A 252 16.07 -15.28 -3.02
C ASN A 252 16.05 -13.75 -2.82
N PRO A 253 17.18 -13.04 -3.08
CA PRO A 253 17.24 -11.58 -2.97
C PRO A 253 16.18 -10.85 -3.81
N TRP A 254 15.77 -11.45 -4.94
CA TRP A 254 14.72 -10.92 -5.79
C TRP A 254 13.33 -10.99 -5.12
N ALA A 255 13.04 -12.08 -4.41
CA ALA A 255 11.78 -12.22 -3.66
C ALA A 255 11.70 -11.20 -2.51
N ALA A 256 12.81 -10.99 -1.80
CA ALA A 256 12.95 -9.95 -0.79
C ALA A 256 12.70 -8.55 -1.36
N PHE A 257 13.39 -8.20 -2.45
CA PHE A 257 13.26 -6.89 -3.09
C PHE A 257 11.84 -6.61 -3.60
N THR A 258 11.22 -7.57 -4.27
CA THR A 258 9.85 -7.42 -4.79
C THR A 258 8.82 -7.32 -3.65
N THR A 259 9.07 -7.97 -2.51
CA THR A 259 8.27 -7.79 -1.29
C THR A 259 8.41 -6.38 -0.71
N PHE A 260 9.61 -5.79 -0.71
CA PHE A 260 9.78 -4.38 -0.33
C PHE A 260 9.00 -3.46 -1.26
N LEU A 261 9.06 -3.67 -2.58
CA LEU A 261 8.28 -2.88 -3.54
C LEU A 261 6.77 -2.99 -3.29
N MET A 262 6.26 -4.19 -3.00
CA MET A 262 4.86 -4.39 -2.64
C MET A 262 4.49 -3.58 -1.39
N ASN A 263 5.31 -3.62 -0.34
CA ASN A 263 5.05 -2.89 0.91
C ASN A 263 5.16 -1.37 0.76
N LEU A 264 5.97 -0.90 -0.19
CA LEU A 264 6.11 0.51 -0.51
C LEU A 264 4.79 1.11 -1.03
N SER A 265 3.88 0.30 -1.57
CA SER A 265 2.58 0.76 -2.05
C SER A 265 1.80 1.54 -0.99
N THR A 266 1.79 1.07 0.27
CA THR A 266 1.17 1.74 1.43
C THR A 266 1.62 3.19 1.62
N CYS A 267 2.86 3.51 1.24
CA CYS A 267 3.41 4.86 1.31
C CYS A 267 3.05 5.69 0.07
N LEU A 268 3.01 5.06 -1.11
CA LEU A 268 2.72 5.72 -2.39
C LEU A 268 1.25 6.16 -2.51
N ASP A 269 0.34 5.57 -1.73
CA ASP A 269 -1.07 5.98 -1.68
C ASP A 269 -1.25 7.45 -1.29
N VAL A 270 -0.26 8.09 -0.66
CA VAL A 270 -0.25 9.55 -0.43
C VAL A 270 -0.47 10.36 -1.71
N ILE A 271 0.09 9.90 -2.84
CA ILE A 271 -0.03 10.56 -4.15
C ILE A 271 -1.47 10.46 -4.62
N LEU A 272 -2.06 9.27 -4.52
CA LEU A 272 -3.43 8.99 -4.89
C LEU A 272 -4.41 9.82 -4.05
N TYR A 273 -4.25 9.80 -2.72
CA TYR A 273 -5.08 10.58 -1.80
C TYR A 273 -4.98 12.09 -2.05
N TYR A 274 -3.76 12.59 -2.31
CA TYR A 274 -3.53 13.98 -2.66
C TYR A 274 -4.24 14.37 -3.96
N ILE A 275 -4.22 13.53 -5.00
CA ILE A 275 -4.92 13.84 -6.26
C ILE A 275 -6.45 13.79 -6.06
N VAL A 276 -6.96 12.87 -5.25
CA VAL A 276 -8.40 12.57 -5.10
C VAL A 276 -9.12 13.40 -4.05
N SER A 277 -8.43 14.01 -3.09
CA SER A 277 -9.08 14.73 -1.99
C SER A 277 -8.56 16.14 -1.80
N LYS A 278 -9.41 17.15 -2.04
CA LYS A 278 -9.06 18.55 -1.74
C LYS A 278 -8.88 18.79 -0.25
N GLN A 279 -9.64 18.08 0.58
CA GLN A 279 -9.52 18.13 2.03
C GLN A 279 -8.15 17.59 2.47
N PHE A 280 -7.72 16.47 1.89
CA PHE A 280 -6.39 15.90 2.16
C PHE A 280 -5.28 16.84 1.69
N GLN A 281 -5.41 17.42 0.49
CA GLN A 281 -4.50 18.46 -0.01
C GLN A 281 -4.36 19.61 0.99
N ALA A 282 -5.49 20.15 1.48
CA ALA A 282 -5.48 21.26 2.44
C ALA A 282 -4.76 20.88 3.74
N ARG A 283 -4.94 19.65 4.24
CA ARG A 283 -4.23 19.17 5.44
C ARG A 283 -2.72 19.04 5.19
N VAL A 284 -2.31 18.41 4.10
CA VAL A 284 -0.89 18.30 3.72
C VAL A 284 -0.26 19.69 3.57
N ILE A 285 -0.92 20.61 2.87
CA ILE A 285 -0.46 21.99 2.69
C ILE A 285 -0.35 22.71 4.04
N SER A 286 -1.33 22.57 4.93
CA SER A 286 -1.30 23.20 6.25
C SER A 286 -0.10 22.74 7.09
N VAL A 287 0.24 21.45 7.04
CA VAL A 287 1.42 20.89 7.72
C VAL A 287 2.71 21.43 7.10
N ILE A 288 2.79 21.51 5.77
CA ILE A 288 3.96 22.05 5.06
C ILE A 288 4.14 23.55 5.38
N LEU A 289 3.07 24.34 5.37
CA LEU A 289 3.10 25.76 5.69
C LEU A 289 3.49 25.99 7.15
N TYR A 290 2.91 25.22 8.09
CA TYR A 290 3.29 25.28 9.49
C TYR A 290 4.76 24.92 9.71
N ARG A 291 5.27 23.88 9.02
CA ARG A 291 6.69 23.51 9.05
C ARG A 291 7.57 24.61 8.48
N ASN A 292 7.16 25.27 7.40
CA ASN A 292 7.88 26.38 6.80
C ASN A 292 7.90 27.61 7.72
N TYR A 293 6.80 27.88 8.41
CA TYR A 293 6.70 28.91 9.45
C TYR A 293 7.64 28.60 10.62
N LEU A 294 7.65 27.38 11.15
CA LEU A 294 8.58 27.00 12.22
C LEU A 294 10.05 27.13 11.77
N ARG A 295 10.36 26.78 10.52
CA ARG A 295 11.70 26.97 9.94
C ARG A 295 12.08 28.45 9.79
N SER A 296 11.14 29.35 9.50
CA SER A 296 11.42 30.79 9.41
C SER A 296 11.62 31.41 10.80
N VAL A 297 10.82 31.02 11.78
CA VAL A 297 10.99 31.42 13.19
C VAL A 297 12.35 30.96 13.74
N ARG A 298 12.74 29.70 13.51
CA ARG A 298 14.06 29.19 13.92
C ARG A 298 15.22 29.97 13.28
N ARG A 299 15.12 30.30 11.98
CA ARG A 299 16.13 31.15 11.30
C ARG A 299 16.20 32.56 11.88
N LYS A 300 15.05 33.16 12.22
CA LYS A 300 15.00 34.49 12.84
C LYS A 300 15.63 34.47 14.24
N SER A 301 15.33 33.45 15.04
CA SER A 301 15.94 33.23 16.37
C SER A 301 17.46 33.09 16.31
N PHE A 302 17.99 32.33 15.33
CA PHE A 302 19.43 32.14 15.16
C PHE A 302 20.14 33.44 14.75
N ARG A 303 19.52 34.23 13.87
CA ARG A 303 20.00 35.57 13.51
C ARG A 303 20.02 36.53 14.71
N THR A 304 18.96 36.57 15.53
CA THR A 304 18.91 37.43 16.72
C THR A 304 19.88 36.99 17.83
N GLY A 305 20.13 35.68 17.97
CA GLY A 305 21.13 35.15 18.91
C GLY A 305 22.57 35.50 18.49
N SER A 306 22.88 35.41 17.19
CA SER A 306 24.18 35.81 16.64
C SER A 306 24.44 37.32 16.79
N VAL A 307 23.44 38.17 16.54
CA VAL A 307 23.58 39.63 16.72
C VAL A 307 23.80 40.01 18.20
N ARG A 308 23.13 39.35 19.14
CA ARG A 308 23.39 39.57 20.58
C ARG A 308 24.79 39.11 21.01
N SER A 309 25.28 38.00 20.46
CA SER A 309 26.65 37.52 20.73
C SER A 309 27.71 38.47 20.16
N LEU A 310 27.53 39.01 18.96
CA LEU A 310 28.44 40.00 18.37
C LEU A 310 28.44 41.32 19.14
N ASN A 311 27.27 41.78 19.59
CA ASN A 311 27.19 43.00 20.41
C ASN A 311 27.86 42.82 21.78
N ASN A 312 27.77 41.63 22.40
CA ASN A 312 28.49 41.35 23.64
C ASN A 312 30.01 41.30 23.43
N ILE A 313 30.50 40.69 22.34
CA ILE A 313 31.93 40.65 22.01
C ILE A 313 32.48 42.07 21.77
N ASN A 314 31.74 42.92 21.06
CA ASN A 314 32.16 44.31 20.84
C ASN A 314 32.11 45.15 22.12
N SER A 315 31.30 44.76 23.11
CA SER A 315 31.20 45.46 24.40
C SER A 315 32.26 45.00 25.42
N GLU A 316 32.91 43.85 25.21
CA GLU A 316 34.05 43.37 26.03
C GLU A 316 35.42 43.80 25.46
N MET A 317 35.46 44.36 24.25
CA MET A 317 36.69 44.85 23.58
C MET A 317 36.92 46.36 23.70
N ILE A 318 36.05 47.09 24.42
CA ILE A 318 36.15 48.53 24.71
C ILE A 318 36.44 48.70 26.20
#